data_AF-A0A350LVK8-F1
#
_entry.id   AF-A0A350LVK8-F1
#
_cell.length_a   1.000
_cell.length_b   1.000
_cell.length_c   1.000
_cell.angle_alpha   90.00
_cell.angle_beta   90.00
_cell.angle_gamma   90.00
#
_symmetry.space_group_name_H-M   'P 1'
#
loop_
_entity.id
_entity.type
_entity.pdbx_description
1 polymer ?
#
loop_
_entity_poly.entity_id
_entity_poly.type
_entity_poly.pdbx_seq_one_letter_code
_entity_poly.pdbx_strand_id
1 'polypeptide(L)' 'MTDGETEAEAAEIARRASTLLGRRVLRITAPAARDQASWRIHLSDATVIVTRRPDPERAARERLV' A
#
# COMPACT_ATOMS: atom_id res chain seq x y z
N MET A 1 2.10 -1.73 -16.66
CA MET A 1 2.85 -1.79 -15.40
C MET A 1 4.25 -2.31 -15.68
N THR A 2 5.14 -1.38 -15.96
CA THR A 2 6.59 -1.48 -15.96
C THR A 2 7.10 -1.52 -14.51
N ASP A 3 8.35 -1.95 -14.31
CA ASP A 3 8.95 -2.01 -12.97
C ASP A 3 8.98 -0.62 -12.29
N GLY A 4 9.17 0.45 -13.07
CA GLY A 4 9.13 1.83 -12.57
C GLY A 4 7.74 2.30 -12.09
N GLU A 5 6.66 1.81 -12.69
CA GLU A 5 5.29 2.09 -12.21
C GLU A 5 5.03 1.41 -10.86
N THR A 6 5.61 0.22 -10.66
CA THR A 6 5.47 -0.56 -9.41
C THR A 6 6.26 0.08 -8.26
N GLU A 7 7.46 0.60 -8.55
CA GLU A 7 8.27 1.32 -7.56
C GLU A 7 7.62 2.64 -7.13
N ALA A 8 7.09 3.41 -8.08
CA ALA A 8 6.38 4.66 -7.78
C ALA A 8 5.13 4.41 -6.93
N GLU A 9 4.38 3.36 -7.23
CA GLU A 9 3.22 2.96 -6.42
C GLU A 9 3.64 2.51 -5.01
N ALA A 10 4.71 1.70 -4.89
CA ALA A 10 5.24 1.27 -3.61
C ALA A 10 5.69 2.46 -2.74
N ALA A 11 6.35 3.46 -3.34
CA ALA A 11 6.77 4.67 -2.64
C ALA A 11 5.58 5.48 -2.11
N GLU A 12 4.52 5.62 -2.92
CA GLU A 12 3.30 6.32 -2.50
C GLU A 12 2.57 5.59 -1.37
N ILE A 13 2.51 4.25 -1.43
CA ILE A 13 1.94 3.43 -0.34
C ILE A 13 2.75 3.59 0.94
N ALA A 14 4.09 3.61 0.86
CA ALA A 14 4.95 3.82 2.03
C ALA A 14 4.70 5.17 2.69
N ARG A 15 4.58 6.22 1.88
CA ARG A 15 4.29 7.57 2.37
C ARG A 15 2.95 7.61 3.10
N ARG A 16 1.88 7.10 2.48
CA ARG A 16 0.53 7.09 3.08
C ARG A 16 0.49 6.26 4.36
N ALA A 17 1.08 5.08 4.36
CA ALA A 17 1.12 4.22 5.54
C ALA A 17 1.90 4.86 6.68
N SER A 18 3.00 5.56 6.39
CA SER A 18 3.76 6.27 7.43
C SER A 18 2.93 7.39 8.07
N THR A 19 2.20 8.17 7.28
CA THR A 19 1.27 9.20 7.78
C THR A 19 0.13 8.58 8.60
N LEU A 20 -0.54 7.55 8.10
CA LEU A 20 -1.69 6.91 8.75
C LEU A 20 -1.32 6.23 10.08
N LEU A 21 -0.16 5.56 10.11
CA LEU A 21 0.28 4.79 11.26
C LEU A 21 1.11 5.61 12.26
N GLY A 22 1.50 6.84 11.89
CA GLY A 22 2.41 7.67 12.70
C GLY A 22 3.78 7.03 12.93
N ARG A 23 4.19 6.14 12.02
CA ARG A 23 5.34 5.23 12.22
C ARG A 23 6.21 5.18 10.96
N ARG A 24 7.51 4.95 11.16
CA ARG A 24 8.46 4.81 10.06
C ARG A 24 8.27 3.47 9.35
N VAL A 25 8.07 3.53 8.04
CA VAL A 25 8.08 2.35 7.16
C VAL A 25 9.54 2.02 6.81
N LEU A 26 9.95 0.78 7.05
CA LEU A 26 11.30 0.30 6.74
C LEU A 26 11.39 -0.35 5.37
N ARG A 27 10.34 -1.08 4.98
CA ARG A 27 10.32 -1.82 3.72
C ARG A 27 8.88 -2.07 3.27
N ILE A 28 8.66 -2.00 1.97
CA ILE A 28 7.45 -2.51 1.33
C ILE A 28 7.82 -3.67 0.42
N THR A 29 7.04 -4.74 0.48
CA THR A 29 7.15 -5.83 -0.50
C THR A 29 5.84 -5.95 -1.26
N ALA A 30 5.97 -5.93 -2.60
CA ALA A 30 4.87 -6.19 -3.51
C ALA A 30 4.50 -7.69 -3.48
N PRO A 31 3.23 -8.03 -3.74
CA PRO A 31 2.83 -9.42 -3.93
C PRO A 31 3.47 -10.03 -5.19
N ALA A 32 3.76 -11.34 -5.13
CA ALA A 32 4.40 -12.06 -6.23
C ALA A 32 3.50 -12.24 -7.47
N ALA A 33 2.18 -12.11 -7.31
CA ALA A 33 1.20 -12.20 -8.38
C ALA A 33 0.55 -10.84 -8.59
N ARG A 34 0.45 -10.41 -9.87
CA ARG A 34 -0.19 -9.16 -10.28
C ARG A 34 -1.64 -9.00 -9.81
N ASP A 35 -2.28 -10.13 -9.47
CA ASP A 35 -3.69 -10.23 -9.12
C ASP A 35 -3.92 -10.14 -7.60
N GLN A 36 -2.86 -10.32 -6.81
CA GLN A 36 -2.92 -10.08 -5.39
C GLN A 36 -2.73 -8.59 -5.15
N ALA A 37 -3.73 -7.95 -4.57
CA ALA A 37 -3.68 -6.53 -4.29
C ALA A 37 -3.19 -6.22 -2.87
N SER A 38 -2.43 -7.14 -2.25
CA SER A 38 -1.94 -7.01 -0.88
C SER A 38 -0.45 -6.71 -0.81
N TRP A 39 -0.12 -5.57 -0.21
CA TRP A 39 1.22 -5.09 0.08
C TRP A 39 1.60 -5.41 1.54
N ARG A 40 2.84 -5.80 1.79
CA ARG A 40 3.35 -5.93 3.17
C ARG A 40 4.24 -4.75 3.50
N ILE A 41 3.95 -4.12 4.63
CA ILE A 41 4.65 -2.95 5.17
C ILE A 41 5.35 -3.38 6.45
N HIS A 42 6.68 -3.33 6.43
CA HIS A 42 7.50 -3.64 7.59
C HIS A 42 7.79 -2.34 8.36
N LEU A 43 7.42 -2.35 9.64
CA LEU A 43 7.74 -1.31 10.63
C LEU A 43 8.88 -1.83 11.52
N SER A 44 9.37 -0.98 12.44
CA SER A 44 10.47 -1.35 13.36
C SER A 44 10.16 -2.52 14.28
N ASP A 45 8.89 -2.70 14.66
CA ASP A 45 8.41 -3.65 15.67
C ASP A 45 7.26 -4.54 15.17
N ALA A 46 6.76 -4.30 13.96
CA ALA A 46 5.56 -4.94 13.44
C ALA A 46 5.60 -5.10 11.92
N THR A 47 4.78 -6.02 11.40
CA THR A 47 4.50 -6.12 9.97
C THR A 47 3.00 -5.93 9.76
N VAL A 48 2.64 -5.00 8.88
CA VAL A 48 1.26 -4.68 8.51
C VAL A 48 1.00 -5.14 7.08
N ILE A 49 -0.12 -5.82 6.84
CA ILE A 49 -0.54 -6.20 5.50
C ILE A 49 -1.63 -5.24 5.04
N VAL A 50 -1.33 -4.43 4.03
CA VAL A 50 -2.27 -3.50 3.42
C VAL A 50 -2.83 -4.12 2.16
N THR A 51 -4.13 -4.37 2.13
CA THR A 51 -4.80 -4.88 0.93
C THR A 51 -5.51 -3.74 0.21
N ARG A 52 -5.01 -3.36 -0.96
CA ARG A 52 -5.70 -2.52 -1.94
C ARG A 52 -6.91 -3.30 -2.43
N ARG A 53 -8.11 -3.00 -1.95
CA ARG A 53 -9.31 -3.63 -2.51
C ARG A 53 -9.65 -2.93 -3.82
N PRO A 54 -9.86 -3.65 -4.93
CA PRO A 54 -10.10 -3.02 -6.23
C PRO A 54 -11.52 -2.46 -6.38
N ASP A 55 -12.37 -2.47 -5.34
CA ASP A 55 -13.76 -2.00 -5.44
C ASP A 55 -13.81 -0.48 -5.68
N PRO A 56 -14.15 -0.03 -6.90
CA PRO A 56 -14.14 1.37 -7.27
C PRO A 56 -15.34 2.14 -6.69
N GLU A 57 -16.44 1.46 -6.37
CA GLU A 57 -17.66 2.09 -5.83
C GLU A 57 -17.46 2.53 -4.39
N ARG A 58 -16.76 1.73 -3.60
CA ARG A 58 -16.42 2.10 -2.22
C ARG A 58 -15.36 3.20 -2.15
N ALA A 59 -14.36 3.16 -3.02
CA ALA A 59 -13.35 4.23 -3.13
C ALA A 59 -13.97 5.58 -3.52
N ALA A 60 -15.03 5.57 -4.33
CA ALA A 60 -15.80 6.76 -4.65
C ALA A 60 -16.60 7.28 -3.44
N ARG A 61 -17.20 6.38 -2.64
CA ARG A 61 -17.93 6.74 -1.42
C ARG A 61 -17.05 7.35 -0.33
N GLU A 62 -15.84 6.82 -0.14
CA GLU A 62 -14.91 7.30 0.91
C GLU A 62 -14.27 8.66 0.57
N ARG A 63 -14.27 9.09 -0.71
CA ARG A 63 -13.79 10.43 -1.12
C ARG A 63 -14.78 11.57 -0.87
N LEU A 64 -16.04 11.24 -0.59
CA LEU A 64 -17.11 12.21 -0.34
C LEU A 64 -17.25 12.58 1.15
N VAL A 65 -16.35 12.08 2.00
CA VAL A 65 -16.34 12.27 3.46
C VAL A 65 -15.14 13.11 3.86
#